data_AF-A0A1U9VJL0-F1
#
_entry.id   AF-A0A1U9VJL0-F1
#
_cell.length_a   1.000
_cell.length_b   1.000
_cell.length_c   1.000
_cell.angle_alpha   90.00
_cell.angle_beta   90.00
_cell.angle_gamma   90.00
#
_symmetry.space_group_name_H-M   'P 1'
#
loop_
_entity.id
_entity.type
_entity.pdbx_description
1 polymer ?
#
loop_
_entity_poly.entity_id
_entity_poly.type
_entity_poly.pdbx_seq_one_letter_code
_entity_poly.pdbx_strand_id
1 'polypeptide(L)'
;MGRGNYYTWWRKAGEAAEAFFYANGWAARGAYALGLQGRLRVDRRDVHLPLSKPLAEPLRVAFASDFHAGPLTDPRLLDAVVRTIDAFAPHILLLGGDFVSLHHRHVSSLAARLGELRVPAGMFGVYGNHDLWVDDAFVRAELEAAGVRMLVNESVRLPEPFDELFLCGLDEPGVGQPDPVPTFRDAGPRRILLMHSPLGLRRVRGFSFDLAFCGHTHGGQIALPWGRPIVLPSGSGERRFANGHFMLPEGARLVTSRGIGMSDVPVRLFAPSEVHLYTVRAAT
;
A
#
# COMPACT_ATOMS: atom_id res chain seq x y z
N MET A 1 18.62 6.85 9.59
CA MET A 1 18.20 5.47 9.95
C MET A 1 16.81 5.59 10.54
N GLY A 2 15.91 4.67 10.21
CA GLY A 2 14.50 4.87 10.53
C GLY A 2 14.12 4.56 11.97
N ARG A 3 12.90 4.97 12.31
CA ARG A 3 12.31 4.76 13.63
C ARG A 3 11.71 3.36 13.85
N GLY A 4 11.75 2.47 12.86
CA GLY A 4 11.19 1.12 12.96
C GLY A 4 11.88 0.28 14.03
N ASN A 5 11.08 -0.26 14.97
CA ASN A 5 11.58 -1.15 16.00
C ASN A 5 11.95 -2.53 15.44
N TYR A 6 12.71 -3.32 16.20
CA TYR A 6 13.07 -4.71 15.88
C TYR A 6 13.89 -4.91 14.58
N TYR A 7 14.55 -3.86 14.08
CA TYR A 7 15.52 -3.99 12.98
C TYR A 7 16.84 -4.57 13.48
N THR A 8 16.93 -5.91 13.45
CA THR A 8 18.07 -6.66 14.01
C THR A 8 19.34 -6.51 13.18
N TRP A 9 20.49 -6.75 13.81
CA TRP A 9 21.78 -6.80 13.10
C TRP A 9 21.79 -7.84 11.97
N TRP A 10 21.13 -8.98 12.15
CA TRP A 10 20.98 -10.01 11.12
C TRP A 10 20.21 -9.51 9.89
N ARG A 11 19.13 -8.76 10.09
CA ARG A 11 18.38 -8.16 8.97
C ARG A 11 19.24 -7.14 8.24
N LYS A 12 19.95 -6.27 8.97
CA LYS A 12 20.87 -5.30 8.38
C LYS A 12 21.98 -5.96 7.55
N ALA A 13 22.56 -7.05 8.06
CA ALA A 13 23.58 -7.82 7.33
C ALA A 13 23.00 -8.50 6.08
N GLY A 14 21.79 -9.07 6.18
CA GLY A 14 21.06 -9.65 5.06
C GLY A 14 20.77 -8.62 3.96
N GLU A 15 20.21 -7.47 4.32
CA GLU A 15 19.89 -6.41 3.36
C GLU A 15 21.15 -5.80 2.73
N ALA A 16 22.27 -5.72 3.45
CA ALA A 16 23.56 -5.31 2.88
C ALA A 16 24.09 -6.34 1.86
N ALA A 17 23.96 -7.64 2.15
CA ALA A 17 24.31 -8.69 1.22
C ALA A 17 23.39 -8.65 -0.02
N GLU A 18 22.08 -8.49 0.15
CA GLU A 18 21.13 -8.34 -0.95
C GLU A 18 21.45 -7.12 -1.82
N ALA A 19 21.74 -5.97 -1.20
CA ALA A 19 22.12 -4.76 -1.93
C ALA A 19 23.41 -4.95 -2.75
N PHE A 20 24.36 -5.75 -2.25
CA PHE A 20 25.56 -6.12 -2.97
C PHE A 20 25.27 -7.09 -4.12
N PHE A 21 24.55 -8.20 -3.87
CA PHE A 21 24.24 -9.20 -4.90
C PHE A 21 23.36 -8.66 -6.03
N TYR A 22 22.40 -7.81 -5.68
CA TYR A 22 21.48 -7.19 -6.64
C TYR A 22 21.92 -5.78 -7.07
N ALA A 23 23.20 -5.43 -6.85
CA ALA A 23 23.75 -4.15 -7.27
C ALA A 23 23.44 -3.86 -8.75
N ASN A 24 23.10 -2.61 -9.05
CA ASN A 24 22.68 -2.18 -10.40
C ASN A 24 21.42 -2.87 -10.94
N GLY A 25 20.65 -3.63 -10.15
CA GLY A 25 19.34 -4.18 -10.52
C GLY A 25 19.35 -5.17 -11.69
N TRP A 26 20.48 -5.82 -11.96
CA TRP A 26 20.60 -6.75 -13.09
C TRP A 26 19.62 -7.93 -13.00
N ALA A 27 19.42 -8.45 -11.79
CA ALA A 27 18.54 -9.58 -11.54
C ALA A 27 17.06 -9.21 -11.78
N ALA A 28 16.65 -8.00 -11.36
CA ALA A 28 15.32 -7.50 -11.66
C ALA A 28 15.07 -7.35 -13.16
N ARG A 29 16.03 -6.79 -13.91
CA ARG A 29 15.92 -6.66 -15.37
C ARG A 29 15.81 -8.01 -16.08
N GLY A 30 16.63 -8.98 -15.67
CA GLY A 30 16.59 -10.34 -16.21
C GLY A 30 15.27 -11.03 -15.90
N ALA A 31 14.83 -10.99 -14.63
CA ALA A 31 13.57 -11.57 -14.21
C ALA A 31 12.38 -10.94 -14.93
N TYR A 32 12.35 -9.61 -15.07
CA TYR A 32 11.29 -8.91 -15.81
C TYR A 32 11.27 -9.31 -17.29
N ALA A 33 12.44 -9.37 -17.95
CA ALA A 33 12.54 -9.79 -19.35
C ALA A 33 12.03 -11.23 -19.57
N LEU A 34 12.21 -12.11 -18.58
CA LEU A 34 11.70 -13.48 -18.57
C LEU A 34 10.23 -13.60 -18.10
N GLY A 35 9.57 -12.49 -17.75
CA GLY A 35 8.20 -12.49 -17.22
C GLY A 35 8.06 -13.00 -15.79
N LEU A 36 9.17 -13.15 -15.06
CA LEU A 36 9.24 -13.70 -13.70
C LEU A 36 8.86 -12.69 -12.61
N GLN A 37 8.76 -11.39 -12.93
CA GLN A 37 8.18 -10.39 -12.02
C GLN A 37 6.64 -10.33 -12.09
N GLY A 38 6.04 -11.29 -12.80
CA GLY A 38 4.61 -11.31 -13.04
C GLY A 38 4.15 -10.26 -14.04
N ARG A 39 2.85 -10.30 -14.35
CA ARG A 39 2.18 -9.27 -15.13
C ARG A 39 1.35 -8.42 -14.19
N LEU A 40 1.37 -7.10 -14.40
CA LEU A 40 0.50 -6.18 -13.68
C LEU A 40 -0.95 -6.58 -13.92
N ARG A 41 -1.66 -6.87 -12.84
CA ARG A 41 -3.10 -7.12 -12.81
C ARG A 41 -3.81 -5.86 -12.33
N VAL A 42 -4.94 -5.57 -12.96
CA VAL A 42 -5.83 -4.49 -12.53
C VAL A 42 -7.09 -5.13 -11.94
N ASP A 43 -7.40 -4.81 -10.69
CA ASP A 43 -8.62 -5.23 -10.02
C ASP A 43 -9.59 -4.04 -9.98
N ARG A 44 -10.70 -4.13 -10.74
CA ARG A 44 -11.72 -3.08 -10.85
C ARG A 44 -12.98 -3.46 -10.09
N ARG A 45 -13.48 -2.57 -9.22
CA ARG A 45 -14.72 -2.82 -8.47
C ARG A 45 -15.57 -1.59 -8.23
N ASP A 46 -16.88 -1.79 -8.18
CA ASP A 46 -17.83 -0.84 -7.63
C ASP A 46 -18.15 -1.19 -6.17
N VAL A 47 -18.14 -0.18 -5.30
CA VAL A 47 -18.46 -0.30 -3.87
C VAL A 47 -19.54 0.71 -3.53
N HIS A 48 -20.56 0.25 -2.80
CA HIS A 48 -21.61 1.10 -2.29
C HIS A 48 -21.38 1.32 -0.79
N LEU A 49 -21.27 2.59 -0.40
CA LEU A 49 -21.15 3.00 0.99
C LEU A 49 -22.45 3.70 1.41
N PRO A 50 -22.91 3.52 2.66
CA PRO A 50 -24.18 4.09 3.15
C PRO A 50 -24.10 5.60 3.42
N LEU A 51 -23.75 6.41 2.42
CA LEU A 51 -23.58 7.86 2.58
C LEU A 51 -24.92 8.55 2.88
N SER A 52 -24.88 9.58 3.71
CA SER A 52 -26.02 10.40 4.14
C SER A 52 -26.52 11.31 3.02
N LYS A 53 -25.65 11.67 2.08
CA LYS A 53 -25.98 12.43 0.88
C LYS A 53 -25.58 11.65 -0.36
N PRO A 54 -26.36 11.74 -1.45
CA PRO A 54 -25.90 11.28 -2.76
C PRO A 54 -24.61 12.00 -3.14
N LEU A 55 -23.65 11.26 -3.69
CA LEU A 55 -22.49 11.89 -4.32
C LEU A 55 -22.93 12.48 -5.66
N ALA A 56 -22.55 13.74 -5.92
CA ALA A 56 -22.78 14.38 -7.22
C ALA A 56 -22.13 13.59 -8.38
N GLU A 57 -21.00 12.93 -8.09
CA GLU A 57 -20.35 11.96 -8.97
C GLU A 57 -19.72 10.82 -8.15
N PRO A 58 -19.54 9.61 -8.72
CA PRO A 58 -18.86 8.53 -8.01
C PRO A 58 -17.40 8.87 -7.66
N LEU A 59 -16.97 8.52 -6.45
CA LEU A 59 -15.57 8.68 -6.04
C LEU A 59 -14.70 7.59 -6.68
N ARG A 60 -13.77 7.96 -7.56
CA ARG A 60 -12.76 7.05 -8.10
C ARG A 60 -11.56 6.99 -7.16
N VAL A 61 -11.26 5.80 -6.65
CA VAL A 61 -10.17 5.51 -5.70
C VAL A 61 -9.18 4.57 -6.38
N ALA A 62 -7.93 5.00 -6.54
CA ALA A 62 -6.84 4.08 -6.86
C ALA A 62 -6.15 3.65 -5.56
N PHE A 63 -5.79 2.37 -5.45
CA PHE A 63 -4.99 1.85 -4.35
C PHE A 63 -3.81 1.02 -4.89
N ALA A 64 -2.63 1.32 -4.37
CA ALA A 64 -1.37 0.68 -4.72
C ALA A 64 -0.49 0.58 -3.47
N SER A 65 0.28 -0.50 -3.34
CA SER A 65 1.08 -0.78 -2.14
C SER A 65 2.31 -1.60 -2.51
N ASP A 66 3.29 -1.62 -1.61
CA ASP A 66 4.49 -2.48 -1.68
C ASP A 66 5.21 -2.30 -3.02
N PHE A 67 5.51 -1.05 -3.37
CA PHE A 67 6.21 -0.71 -4.61
C PHE A 67 7.63 -1.27 -4.61
N HIS A 68 8.27 -1.31 -3.44
CA HIS A 68 9.64 -1.75 -3.27
C HIS A 68 10.56 -1.18 -4.36
N ALA A 69 10.51 0.13 -4.55
CA ALA A 69 11.43 0.80 -5.44
C ALA A 69 12.85 0.49 -4.99
N GLY A 70 13.66 -0.02 -5.92
CA GLY A 70 14.99 -0.54 -5.61
C GLY A 70 15.42 -1.67 -6.55
N PRO A 71 16.52 -2.36 -6.22
CA PRO A 71 17.21 -3.27 -7.15
C PRO A 71 16.46 -4.56 -7.44
N LEU A 72 15.40 -4.88 -6.68
CA LEU A 72 14.58 -6.08 -6.84
C LEU A 72 13.39 -5.85 -7.79
N THR A 73 13.01 -4.60 -8.03
CA THR A 73 11.84 -4.24 -8.84
C THR A 73 12.29 -3.55 -10.13
N ASP A 74 11.89 -4.08 -11.28
CA ASP A 74 12.22 -3.45 -12.55
C ASP A 74 11.45 -2.12 -12.70
N PRO A 75 12.12 -1.00 -13.05
CA PRO A 75 11.48 0.31 -13.13
C PRO A 75 10.33 0.35 -14.15
N ARG A 76 10.34 -0.50 -15.20
CA ARG A 76 9.25 -0.57 -16.17
C ARG A 76 7.94 -1.07 -15.56
N LEU A 77 8.00 -1.87 -14.49
CA LEU A 77 6.82 -2.26 -13.72
C LEU A 77 6.22 -1.06 -13.01
N LEU A 78 7.06 -0.21 -12.40
CA LEU A 78 6.62 1.03 -11.75
C LEU A 78 5.99 1.98 -12.78
N ASP A 79 6.61 2.12 -13.96
CA ASP A 79 6.04 2.92 -15.06
C ASP A 79 4.66 2.38 -15.49
N ALA A 80 4.51 1.06 -15.59
CA ALA A 80 3.25 0.44 -15.97
C ALA A 80 2.15 0.67 -14.93
N VAL A 81 2.50 0.66 -13.63
CA VAL A 81 1.57 0.98 -12.54
C VAL A 81 1.12 2.43 -12.64
N VAL A 82 2.06 3.38 -12.73
CA VAL A 82 1.74 4.81 -12.77
C VAL A 82 0.89 5.14 -13.99
N ARG A 83 1.22 4.62 -15.18
CA ARG A 83 0.36 4.76 -16.37
C ARG A 83 -1.05 4.17 -16.17
N THR A 84 -1.16 3.05 -15.45
CA THR A 84 -2.47 2.42 -15.18
C THR A 84 -3.30 3.27 -14.23
N ILE A 85 -2.68 3.87 -13.21
CA ILE A 85 -3.32 4.78 -12.27
C ILE A 85 -3.74 6.06 -13.01
N ASP A 86 -2.85 6.67 -13.78
CA ASP A 86 -3.12 7.89 -14.55
C ASP A 86 -4.28 7.70 -15.52
N ALA A 87 -4.29 6.60 -16.28
CA ALA A 87 -5.37 6.27 -17.21
C ALA A 87 -6.74 6.05 -16.53
N PHE A 88 -6.77 5.72 -15.23
CA PHE A 88 -8.01 5.63 -14.47
C PHE A 88 -8.51 6.99 -13.98
N ALA A 89 -7.65 8.01 -13.98
CA ALA A 89 -7.95 9.36 -13.51
C ALA A 89 -8.62 9.37 -12.13
N PRO A 90 -8.00 8.80 -11.08
CA PRO A 90 -8.60 8.71 -9.76
C PRO A 90 -8.82 10.10 -9.15
N HIS A 91 -9.85 10.22 -8.32
CA HIS A 91 -10.03 11.39 -7.47
C HIS A 91 -9.04 11.36 -6.29
N ILE A 92 -8.87 10.19 -5.68
CA ILE A 92 -7.87 9.96 -4.63
C ILE A 92 -6.99 8.74 -4.96
N LEU A 93 -5.72 8.83 -4.57
CA LEU A 93 -4.76 7.73 -4.64
C LEU A 93 -4.34 7.35 -3.21
N LEU A 94 -4.58 6.10 -2.85
CA LEU A 94 -4.20 5.52 -1.57
C LEU A 94 -2.93 4.68 -1.75
N LEU A 95 -1.93 4.93 -0.90
CA LEU A 95 -0.62 4.31 -0.98
C LEU A 95 -0.35 3.51 0.30
N GLY A 96 -0.28 2.18 0.17
CA GLY A 96 -0.29 1.26 1.31
C GLY A 96 1.04 1.07 2.04
N GLY A 97 2.10 1.81 1.73
CA GLY A 97 3.43 1.63 2.33
C GLY A 97 4.35 0.70 1.55
N ASP A 98 5.55 0.48 2.08
CA ASP A 98 6.67 -0.23 1.44
C ASP A 98 7.01 0.36 0.08
N PHE A 99 7.30 1.67 0.09
CA PHE A 99 7.68 2.44 -1.09
C PHE A 99 9.06 2.03 -1.60
N VAL A 100 9.95 1.61 -0.70
CA VAL A 100 11.35 1.31 -0.99
C VAL A 100 11.81 -0.03 -0.45
N SER A 101 12.89 -0.54 -1.04
CA SER A 101 13.65 -1.68 -0.52
C SER A 101 15.12 -1.32 -0.34
N LEU A 102 15.72 -1.83 0.74
CA LEU A 102 17.15 -1.83 1.07
C LEU A 102 17.78 -0.44 1.32
N HIS A 103 17.32 0.60 0.64
CA HIS A 103 17.89 1.94 0.73
C HIS A 103 16.86 3.04 0.46
N HIS A 104 16.78 4.03 1.34
CA HIS A 104 15.82 5.14 1.29
C HIS A 104 15.86 5.91 -0.05
N ARG A 105 17.04 6.16 -0.62
CA ARG A 105 17.20 6.90 -1.90
C ARG A 105 16.45 6.31 -3.09
N HIS A 106 16.04 5.05 -3.06
CA HIS A 106 15.24 4.50 -4.14
C HIS A 106 13.84 5.14 -4.21
N VAL A 107 13.38 5.78 -3.14
CA VAL A 107 12.08 6.46 -3.09
C VAL A 107 12.01 7.55 -4.14
N SER A 108 13.10 8.27 -4.40
CA SER A 108 13.14 9.42 -5.32
C SER A 108 12.69 9.03 -6.73
N SER A 109 13.03 7.82 -7.17
CA SER A 109 12.58 7.28 -8.46
C SER A 109 11.06 7.05 -8.51
N LEU A 110 10.47 6.63 -7.40
CA LEU A 110 9.02 6.45 -7.29
C LEU A 110 8.32 7.79 -7.11
N ALA A 111 8.82 8.65 -6.23
CA ALA A 111 8.32 9.99 -5.97
C ALA A 111 8.25 10.84 -7.25
N ALA A 112 9.29 10.79 -8.10
CA ALA A 112 9.29 11.47 -9.39
C ALA A 112 8.10 11.05 -10.28
N ARG A 113 7.79 9.75 -10.34
CA ARG A 113 6.65 9.23 -11.13
C ARG A 113 5.31 9.58 -10.51
N LEU A 114 5.20 9.55 -9.18
CA LEU A 114 3.97 9.92 -8.48
C LEU A 114 3.67 11.42 -8.64
N GLY A 115 4.70 12.27 -8.66
CA GLY A 115 4.56 13.72 -8.84
C GLY A 115 4.04 14.13 -10.22
N GLU A 116 4.05 13.23 -11.21
CA GLU A 116 3.45 13.46 -12.53
C GLU A 116 1.92 13.26 -12.53
N LEU A 117 1.37 12.58 -11.52
CA LEU A 117 -0.05 12.23 -11.47
C LEU A 117 -0.92 13.42 -11.06
N ARG A 118 -2.06 13.57 -11.76
CA ARG A 118 -3.11 14.51 -11.36
C ARG A 118 -4.19 13.79 -10.55
N VAL A 119 -4.19 14.02 -9.24
CA VAL A 119 -5.14 13.40 -8.31
C VAL A 119 -5.88 14.51 -7.53
N PRO A 120 -7.04 15.00 -8.02
CA PRO A 120 -7.64 16.27 -7.60
C PRO A 120 -8.09 16.32 -6.14
N ALA A 121 -8.42 15.20 -5.52
CA ALA A 121 -8.77 15.11 -4.10
C ALA A 121 -7.61 14.62 -3.22
N GLY A 122 -6.42 14.39 -3.80
CA GLY A 122 -5.17 14.16 -3.08
C GLY A 122 -4.63 12.73 -3.14
N MET A 123 -3.32 12.62 -2.89
CA MET A 123 -2.61 11.35 -2.69
C MET A 123 -2.31 11.17 -1.21
N PHE A 124 -2.54 9.98 -0.67
CA PHE A 124 -2.42 9.72 0.75
C PHE A 124 -1.69 8.40 0.98
N GLY A 125 -0.74 8.39 1.92
CA GLY A 125 0.09 7.23 2.19
C GLY A 125 0.20 6.89 3.68
N VAL A 126 0.47 5.62 3.97
CA VAL A 126 0.94 5.14 5.28
C VAL A 126 2.32 4.51 5.11
N TYR A 127 3.06 4.35 6.20
CA TYR A 127 4.34 3.64 6.14
C TYR A 127 4.16 2.14 6.09
N GLY A 128 5.04 1.48 5.35
CA GLY A 128 5.33 0.06 5.53
C GLY A 128 6.58 -0.18 6.36
N ASN A 129 6.85 -1.44 6.69
CA ASN A 129 7.99 -1.77 7.54
C ASN A 129 9.33 -1.48 6.88
N HIS A 130 9.46 -1.66 5.56
CA HIS A 130 10.69 -1.33 4.85
C HIS A 130 10.99 0.17 4.88
N ASP A 131 9.96 1.00 4.84
CA ASP A 131 10.11 2.46 4.94
C ASP A 131 10.65 2.84 6.33
N LEU A 132 10.12 2.21 7.39
CA LEU A 132 10.54 2.44 8.78
C LEU A 132 11.91 1.86 9.13
N TRP A 133 12.40 0.89 8.37
CA TRP A 133 13.74 0.32 8.57
C TRP A 133 14.85 1.17 7.94
N VAL A 134 14.55 1.83 6.82
CA VAL A 134 15.45 2.81 6.19
C VAL A 134 15.19 4.20 6.76
N ASP A 135 15.75 5.26 6.18
CA ASP A 135 15.51 6.62 6.65
C ASP A 135 14.06 7.08 6.35
N ASP A 136 13.13 6.83 7.27
CA ASP A 136 11.70 7.11 7.06
C ASP A 136 11.41 8.61 6.93
N ALA A 137 12.19 9.46 7.61
CA ALA A 137 12.10 10.91 7.45
C ALA A 137 12.45 11.36 6.03
N PHE A 138 13.51 10.79 5.43
CA PHE A 138 13.83 11.03 4.02
C PHE A 138 12.73 10.52 3.09
N VAL A 139 12.23 9.30 3.32
CA VAL A 139 11.15 8.71 2.51
C VAL A 139 9.91 9.61 2.53
N ARG A 140 9.50 10.07 3.72
CA ARG A 140 8.38 11.00 3.87
C ARG A 140 8.63 12.31 3.14
N ALA A 141 9.79 12.93 3.30
CA ALA A 141 10.09 14.21 2.69
C ALA A 141 9.99 14.15 1.15
N GLU A 142 10.51 13.08 0.54
CA GLU A 142 10.44 12.88 -0.91
C GLU A 142 9.00 12.62 -1.40
N LEU A 143 8.22 11.83 -0.67
CA LEU A 143 6.82 11.55 -1.00
C LEU A 143 5.95 12.81 -0.84
N GLU A 144 6.14 13.57 0.23
CA GLU A 144 5.43 14.84 0.46
C GLU A 144 5.80 15.89 -0.59
N ALA A 145 7.07 15.95 -1.03
CA ALA A 145 7.48 16.78 -2.16
C ALA A 145 6.82 16.37 -3.48
N ALA A 146 6.46 15.10 -3.65
CA ALA A 146 5.69 14.58 -4.77
C ALA A 146 4.17 14.76 -4.61
N GLY A 147 3.69 15.39 -3.53
CA GLY A 147 2.27 15.65 -3.29
C GLY A 147 1.52 14.54 -2.53
N VAL A 148 2.23 13.57 -1.95
CA VAL A 148 1.64 12.54 -1.08
C VAL A 148 1.53 13.07 0.34
N ARG A 149 0.34 13.09 0.92
CA ARG A 149 0.16 13.32 2.36
C ARG A 149 0.36 12.01 3.12
N MET A 150 1.44 11.92 3.89
CA MET A 150 1.67 10.79 4.80
C MET A 150 0.78 10.92 6.03
N LEU A 151 -0.05 9.91 6.29
CA LEU A 151 -0.97 9.84 7.42
C LEU A 151 -0.42 8.86 8.48
N VAL A 152 -0.10 9.37 9.66
CA VAL A 152 0.50 8.55 10.74
C VAL A 152 -0.33 8.71 12.01
N ASN A 153 -1.23 7.75 12.24
CA ASN A 153 -2.21 7.78 13.33
C ASN A 153 -3.11 9.04 13.32
N GLU A 154 -3.52 9.44 12.12
CA GLU A 154 -4.32 10.64 11.91
C GLU A 154 -5.45 10.37 10.92
N SER A 155 -6.41 11.29 10.86
CA SER A 155 -7.44 11.28 9.84
C SER A 155 -7.55 12.62 9.13
N VAL A 156 -8.08 12.56 7.91
CA VAL A 156 -8.35 13.74 7.09
C VAL A 156 -9.73 13.60 6.47
N ARG A 157 -10.48 14.69 6.50
CA ARG A 157 -11.72 14.83 5.75
C ARG A 157 -11.38 15.03 4.28
N LEU A 158 -11.97 14.25 3.38
CA LEU A 158 -11.79 14.47 1.95
C LEU A 158 -12.38 15.83 1.54
N PRO A 159 -11.85 16.48 0.49
CA PRO A 159 -12.42 17.73 -0.01
C PRO A 159 -13.78 17.49 -0.68
N GLU A 160 -14.55 18.57 -0.83
CA GLU A 160 -15.75 18.60 -1.67
C GLU A 160 -15.44 18.06 -3.08
N PRO A 161 -16.34 17.27 -3.71
CA PRO A 161 -17.69 16.92 -3.26
C PRO A 161 -17.75 15.63 -2.39
N PHE A 162 -16.64 15.18 -1.83
CA PHE A 162 -16.52 13.91 -1.08
C PHE A 162 -16.38 14.10 0.44
N ASP A 163 -16.78 15.26 0.94
CA ASP A 163 -16.53 15.73 2.30
C ASP A 163 -17.26 14.96 3.41
N GLU A 164 -18.14 14.02 3.07
CA GLU A 164 -18.70 13.06 4.03
C GLU A 164 -17.68 11.97 4.44
N LEU A 165 -16.72 11.68 3.56
CA LEU A 165 -15.75 10.62 3.76
C LEU A 165 -14.50 11.11 4.48
N PHE A 166 -14.06 10.34 5.47
CA PHE A 166 -12.81 10.53 6.17
C PHE A 166 -11.84 9.41 5.79
N LEU A 167 -10.61 9.78 5.50
CA LEU A 167 -9.51 8.85 5.35
C LEU A 167 -8.74 8.78 6.67
N CYS A 168 -8.66 7.60 7.25
CA CYS A 168 -7.96 7.33 8.50
C CYS A 168 -6.69 6.54 8.20
N GLY A 169 -5.51 7.09 8.48
CA GLY A 169 -4.22 6.41 8.30
C GLY A 169 -3.66 5.91 9.63
N LEU A 170 -3.52 4.60 9.76
CA LEU A 170 -2.88 3.96 10.91
C LEU A 170 -1.39 3.77 10.64
N ASP A 171 -0.54 4.07 11.62
CA ASP A 171 0.90 3.77 11.53
C ASP A 171 1.15 2.24 11.41
N GLU A 172 2.34 1.87 10.93
CA GLU A 172 2.65 0.47 10.62
C GLU A 172 2.51 -0.43 11.87
N PRO A 173 1.71 -1.52 11.81
CA PRO A 173 1.29 -2.24 13.01
C PRO A 173 2.32 -3.19 13.64
N GLY A 174 3.40 -3.54 12.94
CA GLY A 174 4.41 -4.50 13.39
C GLY A 174 5.64 -3.87 14.04
N VAL A 175 6.23 -2.87 13.39
CA VAL A 175 7.49 -2.19 13.75
C VAL A 175 7.30 -0.70 14.05
N GLY A 176 6.15 -0.11 13.67
CA GLY A 176 5.75 1.24 14.00
C GLY A 176 5.07 1.38 15.38
N GLN A 177 4.33 2.48 15.56
CA GLN A 177 3.59 2.78 16.79
C GLN A 177 2.11 3.06 16.45
N PRO A 178 1.32 2.04 16.07
CA PRO A 178 -0.08 2.22 15.69
C PRO A 178 -0.91 2.67 16.91
N ASP A 179 -1.60 3.79 16.77
CA ASP A 179 -2.51 4.32 17.79
C ASP A 179 -3.89 4.62 17.17
N PRO A 180 -4.91 3.79 17.44
CA PRO A 180 -6.24 3.98 16.88
C PRO A 180 -6.95 5.21 17.47
N VAL A 181 -6.60 5.66 18.67
CA VAL A 181 -7.33 6.76 19.32
C VAL A 181 -7.26 8.04 18.49
N PRO A 182 -6.08 8.64 18.20
CA PRO A 182 -5.99 9.82 17.33
C PRO A 182 -6.35 9.51 15.88
N THR A 183 -6.15 8.27 15.41
CA THR A 183 -6.56 7.84 14.06
C THR A 183 -8.06 8.05 13.80
N PHE A 184 -8.91 7.83 14.82
CA PHE A 184 -10.36 7.87 14.68
C PHE A 184 -11.05 9.01 15.44
N ARG A 185 -10.35 9.70 16.35
CA ARG A 185 -10.93 10.73 17.25
C ARG A 185 -11.69 11.80 16.48
N ASP A 186 -11.07 12.33 15.44
CA ASP A 186 -11.59 13.46 14.66
C ASP A 186 -12.28 13.00 13.36
N ALA A 187 -12.45 11.69 13.17
CA ALA A 187 -13.06 11.11 11.99
C ALA A 187 -14.59 11.07 12.10
N GLY A 188 -15.28 11.56 11.07
CA GLY A 188 -16.73 11.44 10.93
C GLY A 188 -17.22 9.99 10.77
N PRO A 189 -18.53 9.76 10.58
CA PRO A 189 -19.12 8.42 10.61
C PRO A 189 -18.74 7.54 9.41
N ARG A 190 -18.34 8.12 8.28
CA ARG A 190 -17.97 7.40 7.05
C ARG A 190 -16.47 7.41 6.86
N ARG A 191 -15.85 6.23 6.93
CA ARG A 191 -14.41 6.09 7.11
C ARG A 191 -13.82 5.06 6.16
N ILE A 192 -12.77 5.48 5.46
CA ILE A 192 -11.85 4.62 4.74
C ILE A 192 -10.60 4.48 5.61
N LEU A 193 -10.26 3.26 6.01
CA LEU A 193 -9.05 2.95 6.76
C LEU A 193 -7.91 2.58 5.79
N LEU A 194 -6.78 3.26 5.91
CA LEU A 194 -5.54 2.90 5.25
C LEU A 194 -4.56 2.40 6.32
N MET A 195 -4.02 1.20 6.11
CA MET A 195 -3.01 0.59 6.97
C MET A 195 -2.10 -0.28 6.13
N HIS A 196 -0.85 -0.48 6.54
CA HIS A 196 0.06 -1.27 5.72
C HIS A 196 -0.24 -2.78 5.74
N SER A 197 -0.58 -3.33 6.90
CA SER A 197 -0.76 -4.77 7.09
C SER A 197 -2.13 -5.13 7.67
N PRO A 198 -2.71 -6.31 7.33
CA PRO A 198 -3.89 -6.86 8.00
C PRO A 198 -3.75 -6.98 9.53
N LEU A 199 -2.53 -6.98 10.07
CA LEU A 199 -2.29 -6.95 11.51
C LEU A 199 -2.92 -5.73 12.19
N GLY A 200 -3.07 -4.62 11.46
CA GLY A 200 -3.72 -3.39 11.93
C GLY A 200 -5.15 -3.62 12.42
N LEU A 201 -5.86 -4.63 11.90
CA LEU A 201 -7.20 -5.00 12.37
C LEU A 201 -7.25 -5.32 13.86
N ARG A 202 -6.15 -5.83 14.44
CA ARG A 202 -6.09 -6.10 15.89
C ARG A 202 -6.03 -4.81 16.71
N ARG A 203 -5.46 -3.74 16.15
CA ARG A 203 -5.28 -2.45 16.82
C ARG A 203 -6.55 -1.62 16.78
N VAL A 204 -7.33 -1.72 15.69
CA VAL A 204 -8.55 -0.92 15.50
C VAL A 204 -9.83 -1.62 16.01
N ARG A 205 -9.70 -2.68 16.83
CA ARG A 205 -10.85 -3.35 17.44
C ARG A 205 -11.65 -2.35 18.28
N GLY A 206 -12.97 -2.30 18.06
CA GLY A 206 -13.86 -1.35 18.71
C GLY A 206 -14.00 -0.01 17.99
N PHE A 207 -13.27 0.22 16.90
CA PHE A 207 -13.44 1.38 16.02
C PHE A 207 -14.17 0.96 14.74
N SER A 208 -15.11 1.79 14.29
CA SER A 208 -15.87 1.54 13.06
C SER A 208 -15.19 2.17 11.85
N PHE A 209 -15.29 1.47 10.71
CA PHE A 209 -14.94 1.93 9.37
C PHE A 209 -15.76 1.16 8.33
N ASP A 210 -15.93 1.71 7.14
CA ASP A 210 -16.75 1.07 6.09
C ASP A 210 -15.88 0.25 5.12
N LEU A 211 -14.67 0.74 4.83
CA LEU A 211 -13.74 0.14 3.88
C LEU A 211 -12.30 0.28 4.38
N ALA A 212 -11.51 -0.78 4.27
CA ALA A 212 -10.10 -0.78 4.63
C ALA A 212 -9.23 -1.28 3.47
N PHE A 213 -8.07 -0.66 3.29
CA PHE A 213 -7.04 -1.06 2.33
C PHE A 213 -5.72 -1.34 3.05
N CYS A 214 -5.08 -2.45 2.68
CA CYS A 214 -3.73 -2.80 3.11
C CYS A 214 -2.96 -3.62 2.09
N GLY A 215 -1.64 -3.75 2.30
CA GLY A 215 -0.71 -4.55 1.52
C GLY A 215 0.06 -5.51 2.41
N HIS A 216 1.40 -5.40 2.44
CA HIS A 216 2.37 -6.14 3.25
C HIS A 216 2.55 -7.60 2.91
N THR A 217 1.46 -8.32 2.63
CA THR A 217 1.49 -9.78 2.55
C THR A 217 2.10 -10.30 1.25
N HIS A 218 2.17 -9.46 0.21
CA HIS A 218 2.51 -9.77 -1.18
C HIS A 218 1.65 -10.88 -1.83
N GLY A 219 0.58 -11.33 -1.17
CA GLY A 219 -0.01 -12.64 -1.48
C GLY A 219 1.00 -13.80 -1.39
N GLY A 220 2.06 -13.62 -0.61
CA GLY A 220 3.21 -14.51 -0.46
C GLY A 220 4.35 -14.31 -1.44
N GLN A 221 4.16 -13.50 -2.49
CA GLN A 221 5.08 -13.33 -3.64
C GLN A 221 5.33 -14.61 -4.45
N ILE A 222 5.61 -15.72 -3.77
CA ILE A 222 5.67 -17.08 -4.28
C ILE A 222 4.53 -17.87 -3.63
N ALA A 223 3.52 -18.17 -4.43
CA ALA A 223 2.37 -18.98 -4.05
C ALA A 223 2.38 -20.33 -4.79
N LEU A 224 1.67 -21.31 -4.25
CA LEU A 224 1.31 -22.51 -5.00
C LEU A 224 0.33 -22.16 -6.13
N PRO A 225 0.13 -23.06 -7.12
CA PRO A 225 -1.06 -23.01 -7.97
C PRO A 225 -2.30 -22.74 -7.11
N TRP A 226 -3.31 -22.05 -7.65
CA TRP A 226 -4.50 -21.59 -6.91
C TRP A 226 -4.27 -20.44 -5.91
N GLY A 227 -3.07 -19.87 -5.85
CA GLY A 227 -2.79 -18.61 -5.15
C GLY A 227 -2.60 -18.74 -3.63
N ARG A 228 -2.32 -19.95 -3.12
CA ARG A 228 -2.04 -20.19 -1.71
C ARG A 228 -0.58 -19.80 -1.38
N PRO A 229 -0.33 -18.81 -0.50
CA PRO A 229 1.03 -18.37 -0.14
C PRO A 229 1.87 -19.48 0.48
N ILE A 230 3.10 -19.69 0.00
CA ILE A 230 4.06 -20.62 0.63
C ILE A 230 4.57 -19.99 1.92
N VAL A 231 5.22 -18.83 1.78
CA VAL A 231 5.71 -18.00 2.88
C VAL A 231 4.89 -16.72 2.91
N LEU A 232 4.70 -16.16 4.10
CA LEU A 232 4.18 -14.83 4.29
C LEU A 232 5.19 -14.04 5.14
N PRO A 233 5.33 -12.73 4.91
CA PRO A 233 6.19 -11.92 5.74
C PRO A 233 5.72 -11.91 7.20
N SER A 234 6.66 -11.71 8.12
CA SER A 234 6.37 -11.53 9.53
C SER A 234 5.37 -10.40 9.74
N GLY A 235 4.43 -10.55 10.67
CA GLY A 235 3.41 -9.52 10.88
C GLY A 235 2.31 -9.47 9.80
N SER A 236 2.18 -10.47 8.93
CA SER A 236 1.07 -10.61 7.96
C SER A 236 -0.32 -10.80 8.60
N GLY A 237 -0.39 -10.95 9.93
CA GLY A 237 -1.63 -11.29 10.62
C GLY A 237 -2.08 -12.71 10.30
N GLU A 238 -3.40 -12.90 10.15
CA GLU A 238 -3.98 -14.20 9.84
C GLU A 238 -3.82 -14.52 8.34
N ARG A 239 -3.37 -15.74 8.01
CA ARG A 239 -3.22 -16.21 6.61
C ARG A 239 -4.49 -16.03 5.77
N ARG A 240 -5.67 -16.00 6.42
CA ARG A 240 -6.95 -15.76 5.76
C ARG A 240 -7.01 -14.42 5.03
N PHE A 241 -6.28 -13.41 5.51
CA PHE A 241 -6.25 -12.07 4.93
C PHE A 241 -5.04 -11.85 4.02
N ALA A 242 -4.42 -12.92 3.53
CA ALA A 242 -3.19 -12.83 2.74
C ALA A 242 -3.35 -12.11 1.41
N ASN A 243 -4.53 -12.09 0.78
CA ASN A 243 -4.82 -11.28 -0.40
C ASN A 243 -6.31 -11.33 -0.72
N GLY A 244 -6.81 -10.31 -1.43
CA GLY A 244 -8.19 -10.26 -1.92
C GLY A 244 -9.12 -9.45 -1.03
N HIS A 245 -10.39 -9.85 -1.02
CA HIS A 245 -11.50 -9.02 -0.53
C HIS A 245 -12.29 -9.78 0.52
N PHE A 246 -12.59 -9.11 1.62
CA PHE A 246 -13.20 -9.74 2.78
C PHE A 246 -14.33 -8.88 3.33
N MET A 247 -15.40 -9.54 3.76
CA MET A 247 -16.38 -8.95 4.64
C MET A 247 -15.95 -9.25 6.08
N LEU A 248 -15.80 -8.21 6.89
CA LEU A 248 -15.50 -8.34 8.31
C LEU A 248 -16.79 -8.55 9.10
N PRO A 249 -16.72 -9.18 10.30
CA PRO A 249 -17.90 -9.44 11.13
C PRO A 249 -18.75 -8.19 11.43
N GLU A 250 -18.12 -7.01 11.48
CA GLU A 250 -18.75 -5.72 11.77
C GLU A 250 -19.38 -5.06 10.53
N GLY A 251 -19.42 -5.75 9.38
CA GLY A 251 -19.99 -5.26 8.12
C GLY A 251 -19.03 -4.39 7.28
N ALA A 252 -17.82 -4.14 7.78
CA ALA A 252 -16.76 -3.43 7.07
C ALA A 252 -16.13 -4.30 5.99
N ARG A 253 -15.65 -3.68 4.91
CA ARG A 253 -14.93 -4.37 3.83
C ARG A 253 -13.43 -4.21 4.01
N LEU A 254 -12.65 -5.26 3.77
CA LEU A 254 -11.19 -5.23 3.73
C LEU A 254 -10.69 -5.64 2.35
N VAL A 255 -9.68 -4.92 1.88
CA VAL A 255 -8.91 -5.23 0.68
C VAL A 255 -7.46 -5.43 1.10
N THR A 256 -6.91 -6.62 0.85
CA THR A 256 -5.47 -6.88 0.98
C THR A 256 -4.86 -7.03 -0.40
N SER A 257 -3.96 -6.12 -0.76
CA SER A 257 -3.20 -6.15 -2.01
C SER A 257 -2.05 -7.15 -1.94
N ARG A 258 -1.72 -7.75 -3.09
CA ARG A 258 -0.51 -8.54 -3.36
C ARG A 258 0.71 -7.67 -3.60
N GLY A 259 0.57 -6.36 -3.55
CA GLY A 259 1.67 -5.42 -3.76
C GLY A 259 2.08 -5.31 -5.23
N ILE A 260 3.04 -4.42 -5.49
CA ILE A 260 3.54 -4.16 -6.84
C ILE A 260 4.89 -4.82 -7.06
N GLY A 261 5.86 -4.48 -6.21
CA GLY A 261 7.25 -4.86 -6.35
C GLY A 261 7.59 -6.18 -5.68
N MET A 262 8.90 -6.37 -5.50
CA MET A 262 9.49 -7.57 -4.96
C MET A 262 10.32 -7.27 -3.71
N SER A 263 10.22 -8.15 -2.73
CA SER A 263 11.04 -8.19 -1.52
C SER A 263 11.84 -9.50 -1.47
N ASP A 264 13.06 -9.45 -0.93
CA ASP A 264 14.05 -10.54 -0.79
C ASP A 264 14.56 -11.19 -2.12
N VAL A 265 13.67 -11.51 -3.07
CA VAL A 265 13.99 -12.11 -4.38
C VAL A 265 13.23 -11.43 -5.52
N PRO A 266 13.84 -11.24 -6.72
CA PRO A 266 13.24 -10.49 -7.82
C PRO A 266 12.25 -11.33 -8.66
N VAL A 267 11.51 -12.24 -8.03
CA VAL A 267 10.63 -13.21 -8.69
C VAL A 267 9.30 -13.29 -7.96
N ARG A 268 8.22 -13.46 -8.74
CA ARG A 268 6.84 -13.58 -8.28
C ARG A 268 6.14 -14.69 -9.06
N LEU A 269 5.51 -15.61 -8.35
CA LEU A 269 4.85 -16.81 -8.92
C LEU A 269 3.46 -17.01 -8.30
N PHE A 270 2.44 -17.14 -9.15
CA PHE A 270 1.02 -17.27 -8.76
C PHE A 270 0.46 -16.18 -7.82
N ALA A 271 1.17 -15.06 -7.67
CA ALA A 271 0.74 -13.91 -6.91
C ALA A 271 1.04 -12.64 -7.72
N PRO A 272 0.32 -12.34 -8.83
CA PRO A 272 0.69 -11.23 -9.72
C PRO A 272 0.70 -9.88 -8.99
N SER A 273 1.54 -8.95 -9.46
CA SER A 273 1.53 -7.55 -9.02
C SER A 273 0.15 -6.96 -9.31
N GLU A 274 -0.40 -6.17 -8.38
CA GLU A 274 -1.76 -5.67 -8.54
C GLU A 274 -1.97 -4.21 -8.18
N VAL A 275 -2.83 -3.56 -8.95
CA VAL A 275 -3.37 -2.21 -8.70
C VAL A 275 -4.88 -2.34 -8.58
N HIS A 276 -5.43 -1.65 -7.59
CA HIS A 276 -6.84 -1.67 -7.22
C HIS A 276 -7.50 -0.37 -7.67
N LEU A 277 -8.53 -0.46 -8.52
CA LEU A 277 -9.26 0.69 -9.05
C LEU A 277 -10.74 0.59 -8.68
N TYR A 278 -11.18 1.47 -7.79
CA TYR A 278 -12.48 1.38 -7.14
C TYR A 278 -13.34 2.57 -7.52
N THR A 279 -14.61 2.31 -7.73
CA THR A 279 -15.64 3.34 -7.88
C THR A 279 -16.58 3.25 -6.69
N VAL A 280 -16.50 4.25 -5.81
CA VAL A 280 -17.33 4.36 -4.61
C VAL A 280 -18.58 5.18 -4.92
N ARG A 281 -19.74 4.62 -4.56
CA ARG A 281 -21.08 5.19 -4.78
C ARG A 281 -21.85 5.25 -3.46
N ALA A 282 -22.81 6.16 -3.37
CA ALA A 282 -23.80 6.10 -2.30
C ALA A 282 -24.69 4.86 -2.48
N ALA A 283 -24.94 4.12 -1.40
CA ALA A 283 -25.96 3.08 -1.38
C ALA A 283 -27.34 3.75 -1.55
N THR A 284 -28.14 3.19 -2.46
CA THR A 284 -29.54 3.58 -2.67
C THR A 284 -30.43 3.16 -1.51
#